data_AF-A0A659UPQ3-F1
#
_entry.id   AF-A0A659UPQ3-F1
#
_cell.length_a   1.000
_cell.length_b   1.000
_cell.length_c   1.000
_cell.angle_alpha   90.00
_cell.angle_beta   90.00
_cell.angle_gamma   90.00
#
_symmetry.space_group_name_H-M   'P 1'
#
loop_
_entity.id
_entity.type
_entity.pdbx_description
1 polymer ?
#
loop_
_entity_poly.entity_id
_entity_poly.type
_entity_poly.pdbx_seq_one_letter_code
_entity_poly.pdbx_strand_id
1 'polypeptide(L)'
;LIFGSIRDLRERLRAEEEINRQREKLHQNEKMAAMGSLLAGVSHELNNPLAVVVAQSTLLHEFASDPQTKVRAEKVRAAAERCGRIVKSFLSMVRLHPAAQAETDLNQVIRAALEVTA
;
A
#
# COMPACT_ATOMS: atom_id res chain seq x y z
N LEU A 1 3.67 29.47 -58.94
CA LEU A 1 4.75 29.57 -57.93
C LEU A 1 4.27 28.91 -56.65
N ILE A 2 4.92 27.85 -56.18
CA ILE A 2 4.60 27.22 -54.90
C ILE A 2 5.69 27.63 -53.92
N PHE A 3 5.29 28.29 -52.82
CA PHE A 3 6.18 28.55 -51.69
C PHE A 3 5.93 27.50 -50.62
N GLY A 4 7.00 26.86 -50.16
CA GLY A 4 7.01 25.97 -48.99
C GLY A 4 7.90 26.57 -47.91
N SER A 5 7.46 26.50 -46.65
CA SER A 5 8.26 26.87 -45.48
C SER A 5 8.44 25.66 -44.59
N ILE A 6 9.67 25.40 -44.16
CA ILE A 6 9.99 24.36 -43.18
C ILE A 6 10.17 25.05 -41.83
N ARG A 7 9.35 24.68 -40.85
CA ARG A 7 9.48 25.13 -39.46
C ARG A 7 9.82 23.93 -38.58
N ASP A 8 10.90 24.05 -37.80
CA ASP A 8 11.25 23.04 -36.82
C ASP A 8 10.28 23.12 -35.63
N LEU A 9 9.50 22.05 -35.43
CA LEU A 9 8.55 21.92 -34.33
C LEU A 9 9.05 20.99 -33.22
N ARG A 10 10.25 20.42 -33.35
CA ARG A 10 10.75 19.38 -32.44
C ARG A 10 10.87 19.86 -31.00
N GLU A 11 11.40 21.07 -30.79
CA GLU A 11 11.53 21.64 -29.45
C GLU A 11 10.18 21.87 -28.78
N ARG A 12 9.21 22.41 -29.54
CA ARG A 12 7.87 22.66 -29.04
C ARG A 12 7.15 21.37 -28.68
N LEU A 13 7.21 20.35 -29.54
CA LEU A 13 6.60 19.05 -29.28
C LEU A 13 7.23 18.37 -28.06
N ARG A 14 8.56 18.42 -27.90
CA ARG A 14 9.24 17.90 -26.70
C ARG A 14 8.83 18.63 -25.43
N ALA A 15 8.69 19.95 -25.48
CA ALA A 15 8.23 20.73 -24.34
C ALA A 15 6.78 20.40 -23.97
N GLU A 16 5.89 20.24 -24.96
CA GLU A 16 4.51 19.81 -24.74
C GLU A 16 4.44 18.38 -24.17
N GLU A 17 5.26 17.45 -24.66
CA GLU A 17 5.38 16.09 -24.10
C GLU A 17 5.87 16.08 -22.65
N GLU A 18 6.87 16.88 -22.32
CA GLU A 18 7.40 16.97 -20.96
C GLU A 18 6.38 17.57 -20.00
N ILE A 19 5.67 18.64 -20.40
CA ILE A 19 4.57 19.22 -19.63
C ILE A 19 3.47 18.17 -19.38
N ASN A 20 3.09 17.42 -20.41
CA ASN A 20 2.07 16.37 -20.29
C ASN A 20 2.53 15.26 -19.33
N ARG A 21 3.79 14.83 -19.40
CA ARG A 21 4.37 13.84 -18.47
C ARG A 21 4.37 14.35 -17.03
N GLN A 22 4.73 15.61 -16.81
CA GLN A 22 4.74 16.20 -15.47
C GLN A 22 3.32 16.34 -14.91
N ARG A 23 2.36 16.75 -15.73
CA ARG A 23 0.93 16.79 -15.36
C ARG A 23 0.41 15.41 -14.95
N GLU A 24 0.73 14.37 -15.73
CA GLU A 24 0.32 13.01 -15.39
C GLU A 24 0.93 12.55 -14.06
N LYS A 25 2.23 12.80 -13.85
CA LYS A 25 2.89 12.49 -12.56
C LYS A 25 2.26 13.24 -11.39
N LEU A 26 1.94 14.52 -11.55
CA LEU A 26 1.27 15.32 -10.52
C LEU A 26 -0.12 14.75 -10.22
N HIS A 27 -0.90 14.41 -11.25
CA HIS A 27 -2.21 13.81 -11.08
C HIS A 27 -2.15 12.48 -10.32
N GLN A 28 -1.19 11.60 -10.65
CA GLN A 28 -0.98 10.36 -9.91
C GLN A 28 -0.56 10.60 -8.45
N ASN A 29 0.28 11.60 -8.20
CA ASN A 29 0.70 11.96 -6.85
C ASN A 29 -0.46 12.51 -6.01
N GLU A 30 -1.31 13.36 -6.58
CA GLU A 30 -2.52 13.88 -5.93
C GLU A 30 -3.49 12.75 -5.57
N LYS A 31 -3.71 11.82 -6.51
CA LYS A 31 -4.53 10.63 -6.28
C LYS A 31 -3.98 9.79 -5.13
N MET A 32 -2.66 9.56 -5.10
CA MET A 32 -2.02 8.80 -4.04
C MET A 32 -2.11 9.53 -2.69
N ALA A 33 -1.87 10.85 -2.65
CA ALA A 33 -2.00 11.65 -1.44
C ALA A 33 -3.43 11.60 -0.85
N ALA A 34 -4.45 11.72 -1.71
CA ALA A 34 -5.86 11.59 -1.32
C ALA A 34 -6.17 10.20 -0.74
N MET A 35 -5.71 9.12 -1.39
CA MET A 35 -5.83 7.77 -0.86
C MET A 35 -5.14 7.63 0.50
N GLY A 36 -3.99 8.28 0.68
CA GLY A 36 -3.18 8.17 1.91
C GLY A 36 -3.86 8.80 3.09
N SER A 37 -4.45 9.98 2.88
CA SER A 37 -5.24 10.67 3.90
C SER A 37 -6.45 9.85 4.33
N LEU A 38 -7.18 9.27 3.37
CA LEU A 38 -8.33 8.41 3.67
C LEU A 38 -7.90 7.15 4.43
N LEU A 39 -6.85 6.47 3.96
CA LEU A 39 -6.36 5.25 4.59
C LEU A 39 -5.78 5.48 5.97
N ALA A 40 -5.13 6.62 6.23
CA ALA A 40 -4.63 6.94 7.56
C ALA A 40 -5.76 7.00 8.59
N GLY A 41 -6.91 7.58 8.24
CA GLY A 41 -8.11 7.59 9.08
C GLY A 41 -8.68 6.18 9.27
N VAL A 42 -8.92 5.47 8.16
CA VAL A 42 -9.51 4.13 8.17
C VAL A 42 -8.62 3.10 8.88
N SER A 43 -7.29 3.24 8.82
CA SER A 43 -6.35 2.31 9.45
C SER A 43 -6.52 2.24 10.97
N HIS A 44 -6.75 3.38 11.62
CA HIS A 44 -7.01 3.39 13.07
C HIS A 44 -8.34 2.71 13.40
N GLU A 45 -9.38 2.97 12.61
CA GLU A 45 -10.70 2.36 12.79
C GLU A 45 -10.71 0.86 12.50
N LEU A 46 -9.84 0.36 11.60
CA LEU A 46 -9.67 -1.07 11.33
C LEU A 46 -8.81 -1.78 12.37
N ASN A 47 -7.76 -1.13 12.87
CA ASN A 47 -6.88 -1.72 13.87
C ASN A 47 -7.61 -1.98 15.20
N ASN A 48 -8.57 -1.14 15.57
CA ASN A 48 -9.35 -1.30 16.80
C ASN A 48 -10.14 -2.64 16.87
N PRO A 49 -11.06 -2.96 15.94
CA PRO A 49 -11.78 -4.22 15.96
C PRO A 49 -10.84 -5.42 15.74
N LEU A 50 -9.77 -5.28 14.95
CA LEU A 50 -8.79 -6.36 14.78
C LEU A 50 -8.05 -6.68 16.09
N ALA A 51 -7.66 -5.66 16.86
CA ALA A 51 -7.06 -5.86 18.18
C ALA A 51 -8.01 -6.60 19.13
N VAL A 52 -9.31 -6.27 19.09
CA VAL A 52 -10.33 -6.98 19.87
C VAL A 52 -10.44 -8.44 19.43
N VAL A 53 -10.47 -8.73 18.12
CA VAL A 53 -10.53 -10.11 17.61
C VAL A 53 -9.29 -10.92 18.02
N VAL A 54 -8.10 -10.32 17.95
CA VAL A 54 -6.85 -10.96 18.41
C VAL A 54 -6.92 -11.25 19.91
N ALA A 55 -7.35 -10.29 20.73
CA ALA A 55 -7.46 -10.49 22.17
C ALA A 55 -8.48 -11.60 22.52
N GLN A 56 -9.68 -11.55 21.93
CA GLN A 56 -10.74 -12.54 22.19
C GLN A 56 -10.36 -13.94 21.72
N SER A 57 -9.72 -14.06 20.54
CA SER A 57 -9.22 -15.36 20.05
C SER A 57 -8.09 -15.90 20.92
N THR A 58 -7.23 -15.04 21.47
CA THR A 58 -6.19 -15.44 22.43
C THR A 58 -6.80 -15.99 23.73
N LEU A 59 -7.75 -15.27 24.33
CA LEU A 59 -8.45 -15.71 25.54
C LEU A 59 -9.21 -17.03 25.28
N LEU A 60 -9.89 -17.14 24.14
CA LEU A 60 -10.60 -18.37 23.77
C LEU A 60 -9.64 -19.56 23.63
N HIS A 61 -8.45 -19.35 23.07
CA HIS A 61 -7.43 -20.40 22.97
C HIS A 61 -6.92 -20.82 24.36
N GLU A 62 -6.70 -19.85 25.25
CA GLU A 62 -6.18 -20.07 26.60
C GLU A 62 -7.15 -20.85 27.49
N PHE A 63 -8.44 -20.47 27.47
CA PHE A 63 -9.47 -21.05 28.35
C PHE A 63 -10.22 -22.26 27.75
N ALA A 64 -10.07 -22.55 26.45
CA ALA A 64 -10.70 -23.72 25.86
C ALA A 64 -10.14 -25.04 26.43
N SER A 65 -11.03 -25.97 26.78
CA SER A 65 -10.68 -27.30 27.28
C SER A 65 -10.47 -28.31 26.16
N ASP A 66 -11.14 -28.14 25.01
CA ASP A 66 -11.05 -29.06 23.88
C ASP A 66 -10.03 -28.60 22.82
N PRO A 67 -9.27 -29.52 22.20
CA PRO A 67 -8.30 -29.17 21.17
C PRO A 67 -8.89 -28.53 19.91
N GLN A 68 -10.15 -28.82 19.58
CA GLN A 68 -10.77 -28.34 18.34
C GLN A 68 -11.04 -26.83 18.43
N THR A 69 -11.53 -26.35 19.57
CA THR A 69 -11.74 -24.93 19.84
C THR A 69 -10.42 -24.17 19.86
N LYS A 70 -9.36 -24.74 20.45
CA LYS A 70 -8.01 -24.13 20.42
C LYS A 70 -7.50 -23.90 19.00
N VAL A 71 -7.66 -24.89 18.11
CA VAL A 71 -7.27 -24.78 16.70
C VAL A 71 -8.10 -23.74 15.96
N ARG A 72 -9.41 -23.66 16.24
CA ARG A 72 -10.29 -22.64 15.64
C ARG A 72 -9.91 -21.23 16.10
N ALA A 73 -9.66 -21.05 17.39
CA ALA A 73 -9.23 -19.79 17.97
C ALA A 73 -7.93 -19.29 17.33
N GLU A 74 -6.95 -20.20 17.14
CA GLU A 74 -5.68 -19.88 16.49
C GLU A 74 -5.87 -19.45 15.02
N LYS A 75 -6.78 -20.09 14.27
CA LYS A 75 -7.11 -19.67 12.90
C LYS A 75 -7.70 -18.26 12.84
N VAL A 76 -8.59 -17.93 13.78
CA VAL A 76 -9.19 -16.59 13.88
C VAL A 76 -8.13 -15.55 14.22
N ARG A 77 -7.24 -15.84 15.18
CA ARG A 77 -6.11 -14.98 15.56
C ARG A 77 -5.22 -14.70 14.35
N ALA A 78 -4.77 -15.75 13.66
CA ALA A 78 -3.90 -15.63 12.48
C ALA A 78 -4.55 -14.82 11.35
N ALA A 79 -5.86 -14.98 11.14
CA ALA A 79 -6.60 -14.19 10.15
C ALA A 79 -6.64 -12.70 10.52
N ALA A 80 -6.94 -12.37 11.78
CA ALA A 80 -6.97 -10.99 12.24
C ALA A 80 -5.58 -10.32 12.16
N GLU A 81 -4.51 -11.04 12.51
CA GLU A 81 -3.13 -10.56 12.36
C GLU A 81 -2.75 -10.34 10.89
N ARG A 82 -3.18 -11.22 9.99
CA ARG A 82 -2.99 -11.03 8.53
C ARG A 82 -3.71 -9.76 8.06
N CYS A 83 -4.95 -9.52 8.48
CA CYS A 83 -5.67 -8.29 8.16
C CYS A 83 -4.90 -7.05 8.63
N GLY A 84 -4.37 -7.06 9.85
CA GLY A 84 -3.56 -5.94 10.37
C GLY A 84 -2.29 -5.69 9.54
N ARG A 85 -1.62 -6.75 9.08
CA ARG A 85 -0.47 -6.63 8.16
C ARG A 85 -0.87 -6.03 6.82
N ILE A 86 -1.99 -6.45 6.23
CA ILE A 86 -2.49 -5.91 4.95
C ILE A 86 -2.77 -4.40 5.09
N VAL A 87 -3.45 -3.97 6.15
CA VAL A 87 -3.71 -2.54 6.42
C VAL A 87 -2.40 -1.75 6.50
N LYS A 88 -1.40 -2.28 7.22
CA LYS A 88 -0.08 -1.64 7.37
C LYS A 88 0.68 -1.55 6.03
N SER A 89 0.66 -2.61 5.23
CA SER A 89 1.28 -2.64 3.89
C SER A 89 0.60 -1.68 2.93
N PHE A 90 -0.71 -1.55 3.00
CA PHE A 90 -1.43 -0.60 2.15
C PHE A 90 -1.11 0.85 2.55
N LEU A 91 -1.03 1.15 3.85
CA LEU A 91 -0.61 2.48 4.33
C LEU A 91 0.83 2.83 3.89
N SER A 92 1.75 1.86 3.86
CA SER A 92 3.13 2.11 3.42
C SER A 92 3.23 2.38 1.92
N MET A 93 2.41 1.75 1.09
CA MET A 93 2.36 2.00 -0.37
C MET A 93 1.95 3.43 -0.70
N VAL A 94 1.05 4.01 0.10
CA VAL A 94 0.44 5.31 -0.21
C VAL A 94 1.21 6.48 0.42
N ARG A 95 2.10 6.19 1.38
CA ARG A 95 3.02 7.19 1.93
C ARG A 95 4.08 7.57 0.90
N LEU A 96 3.94 8.78 0.34
CA LEU A 96 5.01 9.51 -0.38
C LEU A 96 6.12 9.89 0.60
N HIS A 97 6.95 8.95 1.04
CA HIS A 97 8.24 9.30 1.65
C HIS A 97 9.23 9.57 0.51
N PRO A 98 10.11 10.58 0.65
CA PRO A 98 11.34 10.60 -0.13
C PRO A 98 12.03 9.26 0.12
N ALA A 99 12.28 8.48 -0.94
CA ALA A 99 12.98 7.21 -0.80
C ALA A 99 14.35 7.50 -0.19
N ALA A 100 14.53 7.18 1.09
CA ALA A 100 15.83 7.23 1.74
C ALA A 100 16.59 5.95 1.32
N GLN A 101 17.74 6.12 0.68
CA GLN A 101 18.62 4.98 0.40
C GLN A 101 19.21 4.49 1.74
N ALA A 102 18.95 3.23 2.06
CA ALA A 102 19.48 2.58 3.25
C ALA A 102 19.90 1.14 2.89
N GLU A 103 20.89 0.61 3.60
CA GLU A 103 21.27 -0.80 3.50
C GLU A 103 20.07 -1.67 3.92
N THR A 104 19.72 -2.67 3.10
CA THR A 104 18.48 -3.46 3.26
C THR A 104 18.70 -4.92 2.86
N ASP A 105 18.07 -5.85 3.58
CA ASP A 105 18.01 -7.26 3.23
C ASP A 105 17.02 -7.52 2.07
N LEU A 106 17.56 -7.87 0.91
CA LEU A 106 16.79 -8.26 -0.29
C LEU A 106 15.77 -9.37 -0.04
N ASN A 107 16.10 -10.37 0.79
CA ASN A 107 15.19 -11.47 1.07
C ASN A 107 13.97 -10.99 1.87
N GLN A 108 14.15 -10.01 2.75
CA GLN A 108 13.06 -9.39 3.48
C GLN A 108 12.11 -8.64 2.53
N VAL A 109 12.66 -7.89 1.57
CA VAL A 109 11.88 -7.14 0.57
C VAL A 109 11.05 -8.09 -0.31
N ILE A 110 11.65 -9.18 -0.79
CA ILE A 110 10.94 -10.17 -1.63
C ILE A 110 9.78 -10.82 -0.86
N ARG A 111 10.01 -11.22 0.40
CA ARG A 111 8.94 -11.79 1.24
C ARG A 111 7.80 -10.79 1.46
N ALA A 112 8.11 -9.53 1.76
CA ALA A 112 7.10 -8.50 1.94
C ALA A 112 6.28 -8.23 0.67
N ALA A 113 6.92 -8.23 -0.51
CA ALA A 113 6.24 -8.07 -1.79
C ALA A 113 5.27 -9.24 -2.08
N LEU A 114 5.68 -10.48 -1.78
CA LEU A 114 4.84 -11.66 -1.97
C LEU A 114 3.58 -11.65 -1.07
N GLU A 115 3.66 -11.09 0.14
CA GLU A 115 2.52 -10.94 1.05
C GLU A 115 1.43 -9.99 0.52
N VAL A 116 1.77 -9.07 -0.38
CA VAL A 116 0.82 -8.11 -0.97
C VAL A 116 0.14 -8.69 -2.23
N THR A 117 0.75 -9.68 -2.88
CA THR A 117 0.25 -10.28 -4.12
C THR A 117 -0.55 -11.59 -3.94
N ALA A 118 -0.70 -12.09 -2.71
CA ALA A 118 -1.36 -13.36 -2.38
C ALA A 118 -2.53 -13.19 -1.39
#